data_AF-A0A167BPV6-F1
#
_entry.id   AF-A0A167BPV6-F1
#
_cell.length_a   1.000
_cell.length_b   1.000
_cell.length_c   1.000
_cell.angle_alpha   90.00
_cell.angle_beta   90.00
_cell.angle_gamma   90.00
#
_symmetry.space_group_name_H-M   'P 1'
#
loop_
_entity.id
_entity.type
_entity.pdbx_description
1 polymer ?
#
loop_
_entity_poly.entity_id
_entity_poly.type
_entity_poly.pdbx_seq_one_letter_code
_entity_poly.pdbx_strand_id
1 'polypeptide(L)'
;MNMESVSQAQPEEGPSFMQRRAFKVISNDDSAASPSASIAPASPSSVITRDYSSLDITSKRRFKSYRLRGEFEKPWLSDPAMSKTKWNNWIVRGFILLGFILAGLACVLMIWPYRDVPHCLIYEDDFTTFDKSTWSHEVQLDGFGTGSFDWTTTDEKNSYVDSDGLHIVPTLTNQTTSITNNDLFANYTLDLTKDGSCTSNTNTSCIATSDPKKGIMIPPIRSARLSTKGKKSIRYGKVEVVAKLPKGDWIWPAICKSPVPPRIDHSRA
;
A
#
# COMPACT_ATOMS: atom_id res chain seq x y z
N MET A 1 42.12 -48.88 10.86
CA MET A 1 41.11 -49.07 11.92
C MET A 1 41.20 -47.85 12.80
N ASN A 2 40.50 -46.78 12.42
CA ASN A 2 39.10 -46.46 12.71
C ASN A 2 38.84 -46.15 14.19
N MET A 3 38.13 -45.03 14.36
CA MET A 3 37.40 -44.54 15.52
C MET A 3 38.23 -43.94 16.64
N GLU A 4 37.90 -42.78 17.22
CA GLU A 4 36.89 -41.77 16.94
C GLU A 4 37.28 -40.57 17.81
N SER A 5 37.28 -39.36 17.25
CA SER A 5 37.52 -38.13 17.99
C SER A 5 36.18 -37.53 18.44
N VAL A 6 35.93 -37.52 19.75
CA VAL A 6 34.88 -36.71 20.38
C VAL A 6 35.57 -35.73 21.34
N SER A 7 35.53 -34.44 20.99
CA SER A 7 35.87 -33.35 21.89
C SER A 7 34.80 -32.30 21.78
N GLN A 8 34.04 -32.14 22.86
CA GLN A 8 33.07 -31.06 23.07
C GLN A 8 33.82 -29.73 23.24
N ALA A 9 33.34 -28.67 22.58
CA ALA A 9 33.73 -27.29 22.84
C ALA A 9 32.49 -26.45 23.19
N GLN A 10 32.66 -25.61 24.20
CA GLN A 10 31.69 -24.69 24.83
C GLN A 10 31.38 -23.46 23.95
N PRO A 11 30.31 -22.68 24.25
CA PRO A 11 29.68 -21.76 23.32
C PRO A 11 30.40 -20.40 23.25
N GLU A 12 30.64 -19.90 22.04
CA GLU A 12 31.19 -18.58 21.77
C GLU A 12 30.10 -17.50 21.85
N GLU A 13 30.48 -16.38 22.47
CA GLU A 13 29.67 -15.22 22.82
C GLU A 13 29.07 -14.51 21.60
N GLY A 14 27.80 -14.12 21.72
CA GLY A 14 27.12 -13.30 20.72
C GLY A 14 27.63 -11.84 20.71
N PRO A 15 27.70 -11.18 19.55
CA PRO A 15 28.15 -9.81 19.50
C PRO A 15 27.10 -8.84 20.06
N SER A 16 27.62 -7.99 20.95
CA SER A 16 26.97 -6.93 21.70
C SER A 16 26.20 -5.90 20.86
N PHE A 17 25.17 -5.36 21.52
CA PHE A 17 24.25 -4.33 21.06
C PHE A 17 24.97 -3.01 20.75
N MET A 18 25.23 -2.73 19.47
CA MET A 18 25.73 -1.41 19.02
C MET A 18 24.58 -0.39 18.97
N GLN A 19 24.76 0.67 19.74
CA GLN A 19 23.86 1.82 19.88
C GLN A 19 23.69 2.56 18.55
N ARG A 20 22.46 2.62 18.03
CA ARG A 20 22.12 3.38 16.80
C ARG A 20 22.43 4.86 17.01
N ARG A 21 23.43 5.40 16.30
CA ARG A 21 23.54 6.84 16.05
C ARG A 21 22.55 7.21 14.95
N ALA A 22 21.67 8.17 15.22
CA ALA A 22 20.78 8.72 14.22
C ALA A 22 21.60 9.52 13.19
N PHE A 23 21.59 9.06 11.94
CA PHE A 23 22.14 9.80 10.80
C PHE A 23 20.99 10.55 10.12
N LYS A 24 21.10 11.86 10.02
CA LYS A 24 20.10 12.72 9.38
C LYS A 24 20.45 12.85 7.90
N VAL A 25 19.68 12.19 7.04
CA VAL A 25 19.76 12.36 5.59
C VAL A 25 19.01 13.63 5.19
N ILE A 26 19.67 14.50 4.44
CA ILE A 26 19.11 15.69 3.81
C ILE A 26 18.69 15.27 2.41
N SER A 27 17.38 15.31 2.12
CA SER A 27 16.83 15.11 0.77
C SER A 27 16.60 16.47 0.12
N ASN A 28 17.33 16.75 -0.96
CA ASN A 28 17.01 17.80 -1.93
C ASN A 28 16.24 17.13 -3.08
N ASP A 29 14.94 17.38 -3.16
CA ASP A 29 14.12 16.97 -4.31
C ASP A 29 13.92 18.20 -5.21
N ASP A 30 14.68 18.25 -6.31
CA ASP A 30 14.33 19.06 -7.48
C ASP A 30 13.58 18.14 -8.46
N SER A 31 12.28 18.39 -8.63
CA SER A 31 11.48 17.79 -9.70
C SER A 31 10.71 18.89 -10.42
N ALA A 32 11.29 19.33 -11.54
CA ALA A 32 10.61 20.10 -12.55
C ALA A 32 9.74 19.15 -13.39
N ALA A 33 8.43 19.39 -13.42
CA ALA A 33 7.52 18.82 -14.41
C ALA A 33 6.83 19.97 -15.16
N SER A 34 7.16 20.11 -16.44
CA SER A 34 6.42 20.92 -17.40
C SER A 34 5.12 20.19 -17.80
N PRO A 35 3.97 20.89 -17.92
CA PRO A 35 2.80 20.34 -18.58
C PRO A 35 2.73 20.79 -20.05
N SER A 36 2.25 19.86 -20.88
CA SER A 36 1.98 19.99 -22.31
C SER A 36 0.92 21.02 -22.65
N ALA A 37 1.10 21.66 -23.81
CA ALA A 37 0.22 22.64 -24.41
C ALA A 37 -1.03 21.99 -25.07
N SER A 38 -2.17 22.66 -24.93
CA SER A 38 -3.30 22.56 -25.84
C SER A 38 -3.90 23.95 -26.06
N ILE A 39 -4.09 24.29 -27.34
CA ILE A 39 -4.43 25.61 -27.86
C ILE A 39 -5.96 25.82 -27.81
N ALA A 40 -6.40 26.95 -27.24
CA ALA A 40 -7.72 27.56 -27.47
C ALA A 40 -7.56 29.10 -27.51
N PRO A 41 -8.40 29.82 -28.28
CA PRO A 41 -8.09 31.18 -28.73
C PRO A 41 -8.39 32.27 -27.69
N ALA A 42 -7.75 33.42 -27.92
CA ALA A 42 -7.56 34.55 -27.03
C ALA A 42 -8.85 35.25 -26.51
N SER A 43 -8.75 35.77 -25.29
CA SER A 43 -9.52 36.92 -24.80
C SER A 43 -8.60 37.75 -23.88
N PRO A 44 -8.50 39.09 -24.04
CA PRO A 44 -7.54 39.87 -23.28
C PRO A 44 -8.12 40.17 -21.89
N SER A 45 -7.56 39.55 -20.86
CA SER A 45 -7.78 39.97 -19.47
C SER A 45 -6.48 40.55 -18.92
N SER A 46 -6.52 41.85 -18.63
CA SER A 46 -5.46 42.58 -17.95
C SER A 46 -5.26 42.03 -16.54
N VAL A 47 -4.15 41.35 -16.29
CA VAL A 47 -3.76 40.90 -14.95
C VAL A 47 -2.36 41.42 -14.64
N ILE A 48 -2.30 42.31 -13.65
CA ILE A 48 -1.07 42.82 -13.05
C ILE A 48 -0.37 41.66 -12.35
N THR A 49 0.86 41.35 -12.77
CA THR A 49 1.72 40.35 -12.11
C THR A 49 2.22 40.90 -10.78
N ARG A 50 1.85 40.27 -9.66
CA ARG A 50 2.55 40.41 -8.38
C ARG A 50 3.39 39.17 -8.15
N ASP A 51 4.69 39.36 -8.21
CA ASP A 51 5.72 38.36 -7.96
C ASP A 51 5.73 38.00 -6.46
N TYR A 52 5.48 36.72 -6.13
CA TYR A 52 5.42 36.19 -4.76
C TYR A 52 6.60 35.26 -4.44
N SER A 53 7.70 35.36 -5.21
CA SER A 53 8.84 34.45 -5.17
C SER A 53 9.82 34.63 -3.98
N SER A 54 9.40 35.18 -2.83
CA SER A 54 10.32 35.35 -1.69
C SER A 54 9.72 35.17 -0.28
N LEU A 55 8.68 34.34 -0.11
CA LEU A 55 8.31 33.90 1.23
C LEU A 55 9.04 32.60 1.59
N ASP A 56 10.33 32.78 1.86
CA ASP A 56 11.20 31.79 2.47
C ASP A 56 10.68 31.49 3.89
N ILE A 57 9.86 30.44 4.05
CA ILE A 57 9.35 29.96 5.35
C ILE A 57 10.48 29.21 6.06
N THR A 58 11.60 29.88 6.26
CA THR A 58 12.66 29.39 7.13
C THR A 58 12.15 29.47 8.56
N SER A 59 12.09 28.31 9.22
CA SER A 59 12.05 28.10 10.67
C SER A 59 11.36 29.22 11.45
N LYS A 60 10.07 29.05 11.79
CA LYS A 60 9.39 29.90 12.78
C LYS A 60 10.17 29.86 14.11
N ARG A 61 11.21 30.68 14.23
CA ARG A 61 11.85 31.01 15.49
C ARG A 61 10.74 31.67 16.28
N ARG A 62 10.19 30.96 17.28
CA ARG A 62 9.27 31.57 18.24
C ARG A 62 9.92 32.85 18.70
N PHE A 63 9.22 33.96 18.51
CA PHE A 63 9.69 35.27 18.94
C PHE A 63 10.02 35.19 20.43
N LYS A 64 11.32 35.15 20.75
CA LYS A 64 11.80 35.24 22.13
C LYS A 64 11.85 36.72 22.46
N SER A 65 10.86 37.17 23.23
CA SER A 65 10.85 38.52 23.79
C SER A 65 12.18 38.81 24.47
N TYR A 66 12.88 39.85 24.02
CA TYR A 66 14.15 40.28 24.60
C TYR A 66 13.98 40.97 25.97
N ARG A 67 12.73 41.31 26.33
CA ARG A 67 12.41 42.15 27.50
C ARG A 67 12.21 41.35 28.80
N LEU A 68 12.11 40.02 28.72
CA LEU A 68 11.95 39.14 29.87
C LEU A 68 12.99 38.02 29.79
N ARG A 69 14.18 38.26 30.35
CA ARG A 69 15.25 37.26 30.47
C ARG A 69 15.41 36.91 31.96
N GLY A 70 15.02 35.70 32.34
CA GLY A 70 15.07 35.20 33.73
C GLY A 70 13.80 34.48 34.16
N GLU A 71 13.74 34.03 35.41
CA GLU A 71 12.50 33.54 36.01
C GLU A 71 11.50 34.71 36.10
N PHE A 72 10.45 34.64 35.29
CA PHE A 72 9.40 35.64 35.28
C PHE A 72 8.43 35.36 36.44
N GLU A 73 8.29 36.32 37.35
CA GLU A 73 7.33 36.24 38.45
C GLU A 73 5.90 36.25 37.89
N LYS A 74 5.13 35.21 38.17
CA LYS A 74 3.75 35.03 37.69
C LYS A 74 2.78 35.28 38.87
N PRO A 75 2.52 36.54 39.25
CA PRO A 75 1.74 36.86 40.45
C PRO A 75 0.30 36.34 40.39
N TRP A 76 -0.24 36.09 39.20
CA TRP A 76 -1.54 35.42 39.02
C TRP A 76 -1.55 33.94 39.45
N LEU A 77 -0.39 33.30 39.69
CA LEU A 77 -0.36 31.95 40.24
C LEU A 77 -0.70 31.91 41.73
N SER A 78 -0.35 32.98 42.46
CA SER A 78 -0.60 33.19 43.88
C SER A 78 -1.90 33.94 44.19
N ASP A 79 -2.55 34.53 43.18
CA ASP A 79 -3.83 35.23 43.35
C ASP A 79 -4.97 34.23 43.71
N PRO A 80 -5.69 34.44 44.84
CA PRO A 80 -6.84 33.63 45.23
C PRO A 80 -7.95 33.57 44.17
N ALA A 81 -8.11 34.59 43.33
CA ALA A 81 -9.12 34.62 42.26
C ALA A 81 -8.88 33.51 41.21
N MET A 82 -7.63 33.12 41.00
CA MET A 82 -7.25 32.10 40.01
C MET A 82 -7.52 30.66 40.49
N SER A 83 -7.82 30.46 41.77
CA SER A 83 -8.22 29.15 42.31
C SER A 83 -9.54 28.65 41.72
N LYS A 84 -10.52 29.54 41.52
CA LYS A 84 -11.82 29.25 40.91
C LYS A 84 -11.68 28.78 39.47
N THR A 85 -10.79 29.42 38.70
CA THR A 85 -10.49 29.02 37.31
C THR A 85 -9.81 27.66 37.23
N LYS A 86 -8.88 27.36 38.15
CA LYS A 86 -8.24 26.03 38.24
C LYS A 86 -9.27 24.94 38.54
N TRP A 87 -10.22 25.20 39.44
CA TRP A 87 -11.32 24.28 39.75
C TRP A 87 -12.24 24.06 38.53
N ASN A 88 -12.62 25.12 37.83
CA ASN A 88 -13.41 25.00 36.59
C ASN A 88 -12.68 24.14 35.52
N ASN A 89 -11.36 24.34 35.37
CA ASN A 89 -10.57 23.53 34.44
C ASN A 89 -10.53 22.04 34.83
N TRP A 90 -10.53 21.72 36.13
CA TRP A 90 -10.65 20.34 36.60
C TRP A 90 -12.03 19.75 36.31
N ILE A 91 -13.10 20.53 36.49
CA ILE A 91 -14.47 20.13 36.12
C ILE A 91 -14.55 19.81 34.61
N VAL A 92 -14.06 20.72 33.76
CA VAL A 92 -14.06 20.53 32.29
C VAL A 92 -13.26 19.28 31.90
N ARG A 93 -12.07 19.09 32.48
CA ARG A 93 -11.26 17.88 32.26
C ARG A 93 -11.98 16.62 32.74
N GLY A 94 -12.70 16.70 33.85
CA GLY A 94 -13.53 15.60 34.38
C GLY A 94 -14.62 15.18 33.39
N PHE A 95 -15.37 16.13 32.83
CA PHE A 95 -16.38 15.83 31.82
C PHE A 95 -15.80 15.25 30.53
N ILE A 96 -14.64 15.74 30.08
CA ILE A 96 -13.94 15.17 28.92
C ILE A 96 -13.55 13.71 29.18
N LEU A 97 -12.95 13.43 30.34
CA LEU A 97 -12.56 12.08 30.73
C LEU A 97 -13.76 11.15 30.88
N LEU A 98 -14.85 11.63 31.49
CA LEU A 98 -16.12 10.92 31.58
C LEU A 98 -16.68 10.60 30.19
N GLY A 99 -16.62 11.55 29.24
CA GLY A 99 -17.02 11.34 27.86
C GLY A 99 -16.23 10.22 27.18
N PHE A 100 -14.91 10.18 27.34
CA PHE A 100 -14.09 9.09 26.82
C PHE A 100 -14.41 7.74 27.48
N ILE A 101 -14.66 7.72 28.79
CA ILE A 101 -15.05 6.49 29.50
C ILE A 101 -16.39 5.97 28.98
N LEU A 102 -17.41 6.84 28.88
CA LEU A 102 -18.73 6.46 28.40
C LEU A 102 -18.70 6.00 26.94
N ALA A 103 -17.93 6.67 26.08
CA ALA A 103 -17.73 6.24 24.69
C ALA A 103 -17.02 4.87 24.61
N GLY A 104 -15.96 4.67 25.38
CA GLY A 104 -15.27 3.38 25.45
C GLY A 104 -16.19 2.26 25.94
N LEU A 105 -17.00 2.53 26.97
CA LEU A 105 -17.98 1.57 27.51
C LEU A 105 -19.08 1.26 26.49
N ALA A 106 -19.61 2.26 25.79
CA ALA A 106 -20.58 2.06 24.72
C ALA A 106 -20.00 1.20 23.59
N CYS A 107 -18.76 1.46 23.16
CA CYS A 107 -18.08 0.63 22.17
C CYS A 107 -17.93 -0.82 22.66
N VAL A 108 -17.46 -1.03 23.89
CA VAL A 108 -17.29 -2.38 24.45
C VAL A 108 -18.63 -3.13 24.51
N LEU A 109 -19.66 -2.52 25.10
CA LEU A 109 -20.97 -3.15 25.25
C LEU A 109 -21.66 -3.42 23.91
N MET A 110 -21.51 -2.53 22.92
CA MET A 110 -22.10 -2.74 21.60
C MET A 110 -21.33 -3.73 20.75
N ILE A 111 -20.00 -3.83 20.87
CA ILE A 111 -19.17 -4.62 19.94
C ILE A 111 -18.88 -6.03 20.47
N TRP A 112 -18.64 -6.19 21.78
CA TRP A 112 -18.37 -7.51 22.37
C TRP A 112 -19.38 -8.61 22.01
N PRO A 113 -20.71 -8.38 21.99
CA PRO A 113 -21.65 -9.44 21.65
C PRO A 113 -21.56 -9.92 20.18
N TYR A 114 -20.93 -9.14 19.29
CA TYR A 114 -20.81 -9.49 17.87
C TYR A 114 -19.46 -10.10 17.48
N ARG A 115 -18.54 -10.30 18.43
CA ARG A 115 -17.22 -10.89 18.13
C ARG A 115 -17.29 -12.38 17.81
N ASP A 116 -18.05 -13.14 18.61
CA ASP A 116 -18.05 -14.60 18.57
C ASP A 116 -19.42 -15.14 18.14
N VAL A 117 -19.94 -14.63 17.02
CA VAL A 117 -21.15 -15.19 16.41
C VAL A 117 -20.76 -16.49 15.70
N PRO A 118 -21.45 -17.62 15.93
CA PRO A 118 -21.16 -18.85 15.22
C PRO A 118 -21.31 -18.63 13.72
N HIS A 119 -20.26 -18.94 12.96
CA HIS A 119 -20.26 -18.86 11.51
C HIS A 119 -20.38 -20.26 10.92
N CYS A 120 -21.20 -20.40 9.88
CA CYS A 120 -21.26 -21.61 9.08
C CYS A 120 -20.20 -21.50 7.96
N LEU A 121 -19.40 -22.55 7.78
CA LEU A 121 -18.44 -22.62 6.68
C LEU A 121 -19.21 -22.81 5.36
N ILE A 122 -19.15 -21.80 4.48
CA ILE A 122 -19.83 -21.84 3.17
C ILE A 122 -18.86 -22.27 2.06
N TYR A 123 -17.58 -21.92 2.22
CA TYR A 123 -16.54 -22.19 1.23
C TYR A 123 -15.17 -22.14 1.91
N GLU A 124 -14.31 -23.08 1.52
CA GLU A 124 -12.92 -23.19 1.94
C GLU A 124 -12.11 -23.66 0.74
N ASP A 125 -10.87 -23.19 0.66
CA ASP A 125 -9.90 -23.65 -0.33
C ASP A 125 -8.54 -23.77 0.36
N ASP A 126 -8.10 -25.01 0.55
CA ASP A 126 -6.80 -25.33 1.14
C ASP A 126 -5.67 -25.28 0.11
N PHE A 127 -5.98 -25.00 -1.16
CA PHE A 127 -5.03 -25.00 -2.27
C PHE A 127 -4.22 -26.29 -2.35
N THR A 128 -4.87 -27.45 -2.27
CA THR A 128 -4.23 -28.74 -2.61
C THR A 128 -4.01 -28.89 -4.12
N THR A 129 -4.90 -28.27 -4.90
CA THR A 129 -4.81 -28.15 -6.35
C THR A 129 -5.36 -26.79 -6.78
N PHE A 130 -4.96 -26.31 -7.96
CA PHE A 130 -5.50 -25.05 -8.49
C PHE A 130 -6.87 -25.26 -9.14
N ASP A 131 -7.95 -24.98 -8.40
CA ASP A 131 -9.32 -25.12 -8.90
C ASP A 131 -9.72 -23.97 -9.85
N LYS A 132 -9.69 -24.27 -11.16
CA LYS A 132 -10.14 -23.36 -12.22
C LYS A 132 -11.64 -23.10 -12.19
N SER A 133 -12.46 -23.87 -11.46
CA SER A 133 -13.89 -23.58 -11.30
C SER A 133 -14.14 -22.42 -10.33
N THR A 134 -13.18 -22.14 -9.43
CA THR A 134 -13.25 -21.05 -8.47
C THR A 134 -12.33 -19.88 -8.83
N TRP A 135 -11.08 -20.15 -9.21
CA TRP A 135 -10.09 -19.12 -9.47
C TRP A 135 -9.86 -18.91 -10.97
N SER A 136 -9.63 -17.68 -11.36
CA SER A 136 -9.20 -17.29 -12.71
C SER A 136 -8.02 -16.35 -12.61
N HIS A 137 -7.08 -16.48 -13.53
CA HIS A 137 -6.03 -15.50 -13.75
C HIS A 137 -6.58 -14.28 -14.46
N GLU A 138 -6.19 -13.09 -14.01
CA GLU A 138 -6.37 -11.83 -14.73
C GLU A 138 -5.01 -11.45 -15.34
N VAL A 139 -4.89 -11.48 -16.66
CA VAL A 139 -3.68 -11.19 -17.45
C VAL A 139 -3.81 -9.83 -18.12
N GLN A 140 -2.99 -8.86 -17.72
CA GLN A 140 -2.96 -7.48 -18.24
C GLN A 140 -1.56 -6.83 -18.09
N LEU A 141 -1.32 -5.76 -18.85
CA LEU A 141 -0.06 -4.99 -18.95
C LEU A 141 -0.17 -3.53 -18.45
N ASP A 142 -1.37 -3.04 -18.14
CA ASP A 142 -1.65 -1.62 -17.86
C ASP A 142 -1.45 -1.22 -16.39
N GLY A 143 -0.91 -2.12 -15.57
CA GLY A 143 -0.65 -1.91 -14.15
C GLY A 143 -1.90 -1.70 -13.29
N PHE A 144 -3.08 -2.14 -13.77
CA PHE A 144 -4.35 -2.12 -13.04
C PHE A 144 -4.72 -0.76 -12.44
N GLY A 145 -4.38 0.34 -13.14
CA GLY A 145 -4.68 1.72 -12.73
C GLY A 145 -3.80 2.28 -11.61
N THR A 146 -2.82 1.51 -11.13
CA THR A 146 -1.84 1.96 -10.12
C THR A 146 -0.49 2.32 -10.74
N GLY A 147 -0.31 2.09 -12.03
CA GLY A 147 0.97 2.23 -12.71
C GLY A 147 1.98 1.19 -12.22
N SER A 148 1.53 -0.02 -11.88
CA SER A 148 2.45 -1.09 -11.50
C SER A 148 3.37 -1.45 -12.68
N PHE A 149 4.61 -1.79 -12.36
CA PHE A 149 5.65 -2.10 -13.35
C PHE A 149 5.70 -3.59 -13.69
N ASP A 150 4.82 -4.39 -13.09
CA ASP A 150 4.64 -5.80 -13.41
C ASP A 150 3.54 -6.02 -14.44
N TRP A 151 3.56 -7.18 -15.06
CA TRP A 151 2.44 -7.69 -15.84
C TRP A 151 2.07 -9.08 -15.37
N THR A 152 0.78 -9.35 -15.37
CA THR A 152 0.24 -10.57 -14.79
C THR A 152 0.10 -11.65 -15.86
N THR A 153 0.41 -12.90 -15.51
CA THR A 153 0.44 -14.02 -16.47
C THR A 153 -0.26 -15.27 -15.93
N THR A 154 -0.41 -16.28 -16.78
CA THR A 154 -0.87 -17.63 -16.41
C THR A 154 0.27 -18.64 -16.29
N ASP A 155 1.52 -18.19 -16.28
CA ASP A 155 2.70 -19.06 -16.24
C ASP A 155 2.80 -19.75 -14.86
N GLU A 156 3.10 -21.04 -14.87
CA GLU A 156 3.29 -21.82 -13.64
C GLU A 156 4.49 -21.33 -12.83
N LYS A 157 5.41 -20.57 -13.43
CA LYS A 157 6.48 -19.89 -12.69
C LYS A 157 5.99 -18.75 -11.81
N ASN A 158 4.85 -18.13 -12.15
CA ASN A 158 4.31 -16.98 -11.44
C ASN A 158 3.20 -17.36 -10.46
N SER A 159 2.45 -18.42 -10.75
CA SER A 159 1.49 -18.98 -9.81
C SER A 159 1.43 -20.49 -9.91
N TYR A 160 1.67 -21.16 -8.79
CA TYR A 160 1.61 -22.61 -8.69
C TYR A 160 1.16 -23.03 -7.30
N VAL A 161 0.79 -24.29 -7.19
CA VAL A 161 0.34 -24.92 -5.96
C VAL A 161 1.30 -26.06 -5.62
N ASP A 162 1.78 -26.10 -4.38
CA ASP A 162 2.60 -27.20 -3.85
C ASP A 162 2.13 -27.61 -2.44
N SER A 163 2.96 -28.34 -1.69
CA SER A 163 2.63 -28.80 -0.33
C SER A 163 2.40 -27.68 0.68
N ASP A 164 2.94 -26.49 0.46
CA ASP A 164 2.81 -25.33 1.33
C ASP A 164 1.62 -24.43 0.92
N GLY A 165 0.92 -24.80 -0.17
CA GLY A 165 -0.28 -24.13 -0.68
C GLY A 165 -0.03 -23.34 -1.96
N LEU A 166 -0.79 -22.26 -2.15
CA LEU A 166 -0.70 -21.39 -3.31
C LEU A 166 0.47 -20.41 -3.20
N HIS A 167 1.35 -20.43 -4.19
CA HIS A 167 2.45 -19.49 -4.34
C HIS A 167 2.16 -18.51 -5.47
N ILE A 168 2.42 -17.22 -5.21
CA ILE A 168 2.45 -16.17 -6.23
C ILE A 168 3.84 -15.55 -6.18
N VAL A 169 4.64 -15.78 -7.21
CA VAL A 169 6.07 -15.43 -7.24
C VAL A 169 6.37 -14.51 -8.42
N PRO A 170 6.86 -13.29 -8.18
CA PRO A 170 7.30 -12.42 -9.26
C PRO A 170 8.60 -12.96 -9.88
N THR A 171 8.70 -12.88 -11.20
CA THR A 171 9.89 -13.30 -11.95
C THR A 171 10.31 -12.21 -12.92
N LEU A 172 11.60 -12.18 -13.29
CA LEU A 172 12.08 -11.24 -14.29
C LEU A 172 11.62 -11.64 -15.70
N THR A 173 11.10 -10.67 -16.46
CA THR A 173 10.64 -10.88 -17.84
C THR A 173 11.77 -11.43 -18.71
N ASN A 174 12.94 -10.80 -18.68
CA ASN A 174 14.10 -11.20 -19.48
C ASN A 174 14.70 -12.58 -19.17
N GLN A 175 14.40 -13.14 -17.99
CA GLN A 175 14.88 -14.47 -17.59
C GLN A 175 13.86 -15.57 -17.87
N THR A 176 12.59 -15.20 -18.04
CA THR A 176 11.50 -16.17 -18.15
C THR A 176 10.83 -16.18 -19.52
N THR A 177 11.13 -15.21 -20.38
CA THR A 177 10.66 -15.13 -21.77
C THR A 177 11.86 -14.97 -22.72
N SER A 178 11.59 -14.93 -24.03
CA SER A 178 12.59 -14.64 -25.06
C SER A 178 12.93 -13.15 -25.22
N ILE A 179 12.35 -12.29 -24.38
CA ILE A 179 12.52 -10.83 -24.44
C ILE A 179 13.88 -10.45 -23.85
N THR A 180 14.74 -9.80 -24.62
CA THR A 180 16.06 -9.37 -24.15
C THR A 180 15.99 -8.04 -23.39
N ASN A 181 17.09 -7.65 -22.72
CA ASN A 181 17.16 -6.32 -22.10
C ASN A 181 16.94 -5.19 -23.11
N ASN A 182 17.47 -5.32 -24.33
CA ASN A 182 17.29 -4.30 -25.36
C ASN A 182 15.82 -4.19 -25.78
N ASP A 183 15.13 -5.32 -25.86
CA ASP A 183 13.70 -5.36 -26.20
C ASP A 183 12.84 -4.70 -25.12
N LEU A 184 13.21 -4.86 -23.83
CA LEU A 184 12.48 -4.17 -22.76
C LEU A 184 12.53 -2.64 -22.94
N PHE A 185 13.66 -2.11 -23.37
CA PHE A 185 13.91 -0.67 -23.48
C PHE A 185 13.57 -0.05 -24.84
N ALA A 186 13.65 -0.80 -25.94
CA ALA A 186 13.53 -0.22 -27.27
C ALA A 186 12.96 -1.14 -28.36
N ASN A 187 12.06 -0.55 -29.17
CA ASN A 187 11.56 -1.07 -30.45
C ASN A 187 10.93 -2.48 -30.40
N TYR A 188 10.50 -2.93 -29.22
CA TYR A 188 9.74 -4.16 -29.05
C TYR A 188 8.27 -3.87 -28.76
N THR A 189 7.39 -4.75 -29.25
CA THR A 189 5.96 -4.73 -28.94
C THR A 189 5.57 -6.08 -28.37
N LEU A 190 5.18 -6.07 -27.09
CA LEU A 190 4.58 -7.20 -26.41
C LEU A 190 3.06 -7.17 -26.65
N ASP A 191 2.54 -8.19 -27.32
CA ASP A 191 1.14 -8.27 -27.74
C ASP A 191 0.52 -9.59 -27.26
N LEU A 192 -0.23 -9.50 -26.16
CA LEU A 192 -0.88 -10.64 -25.52
C LEU A 192 -2.16 -11.07 -26.24
N THR A 193 -2.64 -10.28 -27.20
CA THR A 193 -3.82 -10.64 -28.00
C THR A 193 -3.49 -11.74 -29.00
N LYS A 194 -2.26 -11.74 -29.54
CA LYS A 194 -1.76 -12.81 -30.42
C LYS A 194 -1.62 -14.14 -29.69
N ASP A 195 -1.22 -14.08 -28.43
CA ASP A 195 -1.08 -15.26 -27.58
C ASP A 195 -2.42 -15.73 -27.00
N GLY A 196 -3.50 -14.94 -27.17
CA GLY A 196 -4.83 -15.21 -26.62
C GLY A 196 -4.89 -15.22 -25.08
N SER A 197 -3.82 -14.77 -24.41
CA SER A 197 -3.70 -14.83 -22.95
C SER A 197 -4.33 -13.61 -22.26
N CYS A 198 -4.46 -12.48 -22.96
CA CYS A 198 -5.02 -11.27 -22.37
C CYS A 198 -6.48 -11.46 -21.94
N THR A 199 -6.79 -11.00 -20.73
CA THR A 199 -8.15 -11.11 -20.16
C THR A 199 -8.98 -9.84 -20.27
N SER A 200 -8.35 -8.73 -20.64
CA SER A 200 -9.02 -7.45 -20.86
C SER A 200 -9.51 -7.33 -22.30
N ASN A 201 -10.55 -6.52 -22.51
CA ASN A 201 -11.04 -6.16 -23.83
C ASN A 201 -10.41 -4.85 -24.35
N THR A 202 -9.49 -4.25 -23.59
CA THR A 202 -8.88 -2.97 -23.92
C THR A 202 -7.45 -3.17 -24.44
N ASN A 203 -7.16 -2.63 -25.61
CA ASN A 203 -5.84 -2.79 -26.26
C ASN A 203 -4.68 -2.33 -25.38
N THR A 204 -4.84 -1.25 -24.60
CA THR A 204 -3.79 -0.74 -23.69
C THR A 204 -3.45 -1.72 -22.57
N SER A 205 -4.37 -2.60 -22.20
CA SER A 205 -4.14 -3.65 -21.20
C SER A 205 -3.50 -4.91 -21.80
N CYS A 206 -3.51 -5.05 -23.14
CA CYS A 206 -3.05 -6.26 -23.82
C CYS A 206 -1.81 -6.04 -24.69
N ILE A 207 -1.50 -4.78 -25.04
CA ILE A 207 -0.41 -4.43 -25.93
C ILE A 207 0.44 -3.34 -25.28
N ALA A 208 1.73 -3.61 -25.15
CA ALA A 208 2.73 -2.65 -24.67
C ALA A 208 3.87 -2.54 -25.69
N THR A 209 4.33 -1.32 -25.96
CA THR A 209 5.43 -1.06 -26.89
C THR A 209 6.51 -0.26 -26.18
N SER A 210 7.75 -0.74 -26.21
CA SER A 210 8.90 0.00 -25.68
C SER A 210 9.29 1.12 -26.64
N ASP A 211 9.47 2.33 -26.12
CA ASP A 211 9.92 3.50 -26.85
C ASP A 211 10.89 4.31 -25.97
N PRO A 212 12.20 4.32 -26.27
CA PRO A 212 13.20 4.99 -25.45
C PRO A 212 13.07 6.52 -25.52
N LYS A 213 12.45 7.07 -26.58
CA LYS A 213 12.24 8.52 -26.70
C LYS A 213 11.11 9.00 -25.80
N LYS A 214 10.12 8.14 -25.55
CA LYS A 214 8.99 8.43 -24.64
C LYS A 214 9.24 7.93 -23.22
N GLY A 215 10.33 7.20 -22.98
CA GLY A 215 10.62 6.56 -21.70
C GLY A 215 9.65 5.43 -21.37
N ILE A 216 9.04 4.80 -22.37
CA ILE A 216 8.11 3.69 -22.18
C ILE A 216 8.91 2.39 -22.29
N MET A 217 8.80 1.53 -21.27
CA MET A 217 9.50 0.25 -21.18
C MET A 217 8.46 -0.87 -21.09
N ILE A 218 8.77 -2.05 -21.65
CA ILE A 218 7.97 -3.25 -21.37
C ILE A 218 8.12 -3.60 -19.88
N PRO A 219 7.03 -3.96 -19.17
CA PRO A 219 7.08 -4.38 -17.77
C PRO A 219 8.20 -5.41 -17.51
N PRO A 220 9.24 -5.06 -16.72
CA PRO A 220 10.40 -5.92 -16.50
C PRO A 220 10.10 -7.11 -15.57
N ILE A 221 8.95 -7.11 -14.91
CA ILE A 221 8.54 -8.14 -13.94
C ILE A 221 7.25 -8.81 -14.40
N ARG A 222 7.23 -10.14 -14.33
CA ARG A 222 6.05 -10.97 -14.49
C ARG A 222 5.53 -11.38 -13.12
N SER A 223 4.23 -11.36 -12.93
CA SER A 223 3.57 -11.76 -11.69
C SER A 223 2.28 -12.52 -12.00
N ALA A 224 1.45 -12.80 -10.99
CA ALA A 224 0.13 -13.36 -11.16
C ALA A 224 -0.91 -12.59 -10.35
N ARG A 225 -2.12 -12.50 -10.91
CA ARG A 225 -3.29 -11.93 -10.24
C ARG A 225 -4.44 -12.91 -10.39
N LEU A 226 -4.97 -13.34 -9.27
CA LEU A 226 -6.05 -14.32 -9.20
C LEU A 226 -7.34 -13.65 -8.74
N SER A 227 -8.44 -14.10 -9.30
CA SER A 227 -9.76 -13.51 -9.09
C SER A 227 -10.82 -14.60 -9.10
N THR A 228 -11.78 -14.49 -8.19
CA THR A 228 -12.98 -15.35 -8.16
C THR A 228 -14.15 -14.71 -8.93
N LYS A 229 -13.91 -13.63 -9.67
CA LYS A 229 -14.92 -12.87 -10.42
C LYS A 229 -15.72 -13.80 -11.35
N GLY A 230 -17.04 -13.70 -11.27
CA GLY A 230 -17.96 -14.52 -12.08
C GLY A 230 -18.11 -15.97 -11.61
N LYS A 231 -17.33 -16.42 -10.62
CA LYS A 231 -17.32 -17.81 -10.12
C LYS A 231 -17.86 -17.90 -8.71
N LYS A 232 -17.20 -17.23 -7.76
CA LYS A 232 -17.62 -17.16 -6.35
C LYS A 232 -17.72 -15.70 -5.91
N SER A 233 -18.81 -15.39 -5.21
CA SER A 233 -19.06 -14.08 -4.64
C SER A 233 -19.69 -14.26 -3.27
N ILE A 234 -19.32 -13.40 -2.33
CA ILE A 234 -19.85 -13.41 -0.97
C ILE A 234 -20.49 -12.07 -0.65
N ARG A 235 -21.66 -12.10 0.00
CA ARG A 235 -22.34 -10.93 0.53
C ARG A 235 -22.49 -11.10 2.04
N TYR A 236 -21.73 -10.31 2.79
CA TYR A 236 -21.60 -10.40 4.26
C TYR A 236 -20.93 -11.70 4.74
N GLY A 237 -20.62 -11.76 6.03
CA GLY A 237 -19.93 -12.89 6.65
C GLY A 237 -18.45 -12.62 6.90
N LYS A 238 -17.76 -13.66 7.39
CA LYS A 238 -16.34 -13.63 7.74
C LYS A 238 -15.54 -14.24 6.58
N VAL A 239 -14.44 -13.60 6.21
CA VAL A 239 -13.49 -14.13 5.23
C VAL A 239 -12.13 -14.15 5.90
N GLU A 240 -11.55 -15.34 6.00
CA GLU A 240 -10.23 -15.57 6.59
C GLU A 240 -9.29 -16.01 5.48
N VAL A 241 -8.10 -15.41 5.44
CA VAL A 241 -7.04 -15.78 4.51
C VAL A 241 -5.76 -15.88 5.34
N VAL A 242 -5.15 -17.06 5.32
CA VAL A 242 -3.86 -17.30 5.96
C VAL A 242 -2.79 -17.25 4.87
N ALA A 243 -1.90 -16.26 4.94
CA ALA A 243 -0.88 -16.04 3.93
C ALA A 243 0.44 -15.57 4.55
N LYS A 244 1.56 -16.02 3.96
CA LYS A 244 2.89 -15.49 4.24
C LYS A 244 3.23 -14.43 3.20
N LEU A 245 3.31 -13.18 3.63
CA LEU A 245 3.59 -12.07 2.71
C LEU A 245 5.08 -12.02 2.31
N PRO A 246 5.40 -11.70 1.05
CA PRO A 246 6.77 -11.50 0.61
C PRO A 246 7.39 -10.26 1.27
N LYS A 247 8.72 -10.28 1.41
CA LYS A 247 9.51 -9.15 1.92
C LYS A 247 10.50 -8.71 0.85
N GLY A 248 10.50 -7.41 0.55
CA GLY A 248 11.43 -6.80 -0.39
C GLY A 248 10.98 -5.39 -0.75
N ASP A 249 11.90 -4.59 -1.26
CA ASP A 249 11.59 -3.25 -1.74
C ASP A 249 10.71 -3.35 -2.99
N TRP A 250 9.77 -2.41 -3.15
CA TRP A 250 8.89 -2.30 -4.32
C TRP A 250 7.91 -3.46 -4.54
N ILE A 251 7.78 -4.40 -3.58
CA ILE A 251 6.78 -5.47 -3.63
C ILE A 251 5.49 -5.00 -2.96
N TRP A 252 4.35 -5.20 -3.63
CA TRP A 252 3.03 -4.85 -3.11
C TRP A 252 2.07 -6.05 -3.17
N PRO A 253 2.05 -6.93 -2.16
CA PRO A 253 1.07 -8.00 -2.08
C PRO A 253 -0.30 -7.44 -1.66
N ALA A 254 -1.37 -7.91 -2.30
CA ALA A 254 -2.73 -7.45 -2.01
C ALA A 254 -3.74 -8.60 -2.00
N ILE A 255 -4.56 -8.64 -0.95
CA ILE A 255 -5.74 -9.50 -0.84
C ILE A 255 -6.94 -8.56 -0.69
N CYS A 256 -7.66 -8.35 -1.78
CA CYS A 256 -8.71 -7.34 -1.86
C CYS A 256 -10.00 -7.93 -2.43
N LYS A 257 -11.13 -7.28 -2.12
CA LYS A 257 -12.44 -7.63 -2.66
C LYS A 257 -12.91 -6.52 -3.60
N SER A 258 -13.53 -6.92 -4.70
CA SER A 258 -14.19 -6.01 -5.63
C SER A 258 -15.71 -6.24 -5.61
N PRO A 259 -16.52 -5.19 -5.77
CA PRO A 259 -17.97 -5.34 -5.84
C PRO A 259 -18.38 -6.10 -7.09
N VAL A 260 -19.44 -6.89 -6.96
CA VAL A 260 -20.12 -7.53 -8.09
C VAL A 260 -21.31 -6.64 -8.46
N PRO A 261 -21.61 -6.44 -9.77
CA PRO A 261 -22.81 -5.73 -10.18
C PRO A 261 -24.07 -6.32 -9.50
N PRO A 262 -25.05 -5.47 -9.11
CA PRO A 262 -26.28 -5.97 -8.53
C PRO A 262 -26.95 -6.92 -9.53
N ARG A 263 -27.34 -8.11 -9.05
CA ARG A 263 -28.17 -9.03 -9.83
C ARG A 263 -29.52 -8.34 -10.02
N ILE A 264 -29.83 -7.94 -11.26
CA ILE A 264 -31.16 -7.44 -11.60
C ILE A 264 -32.08 -8.65 -11.59
N ASP A 265 -32.85 -8.78 -10.52
CA ASP A 265 -33.87 -9.81 -10.42
C ASP A 265 -35.12 -9.36 -11.19
N HIS A 266 -35.28 -9.88 -12.40
CA HIS A 266 -36.45 -9.61 -13.23
C HIS A 266 -37.74 -10.27 -12.69
N SER A 267 -37.67 -11.08 -11.64
CA SER A 267 -38.86 -11.72 -11.02
C SER A 267 -39.61 -10.81 -10.04
N ARG A 268 -39.16 -9.57 -9.86
CA ARG A 268 -39.76 -8.57 -8.95
C ARG A 268 -40.46 -7.40 -9.67
N ALA A 269 -40.77 -7.57 -10.96
CA ALA A 269 -41.57 -6.64 -11.76
C ALA A 269 -42.99 -7.18 -11.96
#